data_AF-A0A8T4I539-F1
#
_entry.id   AF-A0A8T4I539-F1
#
_cell.length_a   1.000
_cell.length_b   1.000
_cell.length_c   1.000
_cell.angle_alpha   90.00
_cell.angle_beta   90.00
_cell.angle_gamma   90.00
#
_symmetry.space_group_name_H-M   'P 1'
#
loop_
_entity.id
_entity.type
_entity.pdbx_description
1 polymer ?
#
loop_
_entity_poly.entity_id
_entity_poly.type
_entity_poly.pdbx_seq_one_letter_code
_entity_poly.pdbx_strand_id
1 'polypeptide(L)' 'MYPPPSDRFLPTLVESHTPATVVQHHKTDGTVVELEHTAGSVTVDRGQAVRRTASVTVPDT' A
#
# COMPACT_ATOMS: atom_id res chain seq x y z
N MET A 1 -10.25 -27.58 -7.46
CA MET A 1 -11.51 -27.10 -6.84
C MET A 1 -11.12 -26.53 -5.49
N TYR A 2 -11.48 -25.27 -5.20
CA TYR A 2 -11.17 -24.67 -3.90
C TYR A 2 -12.15 -25.18 -2.84
N PRO A 3 -11.71 -25.37 -1.59
CA PRO A 3 -12.61 -25.76 -0.51
C PRO A 3 -13.69 -24.67 -0.31
N PRO A 4 -14.89 -25.04 0.15
CA PRO A 4 -15.91 -24.07 0.48
C PRO A 4 -15.38 -23.11 1.56
N PRO A 5 -15.72 -21.82 1.50
CA PRO A 5 -15.36 -20.88 2.54
C PRO A 5 -16.02 -21.30 3.86
N SER A 6 -15.37 -20.98 4.98
CA SER A 6 -15.93 -21.24 6.31
C SER A 6 -17.24 -20.48 6.52
N ASP A 7 -18.09 -20.96 7.42
CA ASP A 7 -19.36 -20.31 7.78
C ASP A 7 -19.18 -18.85 8.25
N ARG A 8 -17.98 -18.48 8.71
CA ARG A 8 -17.64 -17.11 9.13
C ARG A 8 -17.36 -16.16 7.97
N PHE A 9 -17.01 -16.66 6.79
CA PHE A 9 -16.47 -15.86 5.68
C PHE A 9 -17.49 -14.84 5.13
N LEU A 10 -18.70 -15.30 4.78
CA LEU A 10 -19.73 -14.41 4.23
C LEU A 10 -20.21 -13.36 5.24
N PRO A 11 -20.46 -13.70 6.51
CA PRO A 11 -20.76 -12.71 7.54
C PRO A 11 -19.64 -11.68 7.75
N THR A 12 -18.37 -12.09 7.70
CA THR A 12 -17.25 -11.16 7.93
C THR A 12 -17.10 -10.13 6.82
N LEU A 13 -17.52 -10.42 5.58
CA LEU A 13 -17.35 -9.50 4.44
C LEU A 13 -18.03 -8.13 4.64
N VAL A 14 -19.11 -8.07 5.42
CA VAL A 14 -19.85 -6.83 5.68
C VAL A 14 -19.35 -6.07 6.91
N GLU A 15 -18.37 -6.63 7.63
CA GLU A 15 -17.75 -5.96 8.78
C GLU A 15 -16.86 -4.80 8.30
N SER A 16 -16.60 -3.84 9.19
CA SER A 16 -15.62 -2.79 8.90
C SER A 16 -14.22 -3.39 8.88
N HIS A 17 -13.54 -3.28 7.76
CA HIS A 17 -12.15 -3.72 7.62
C HIS A 17 -11.24 -2.51 7.55
N THR A 18 -10.06 -2.62 8.17
CA THR A 18 -8.97 -1.69 7.90
C THR A 18 -8.21 -2.21 6.68
N PRO A 19 -8.25 -1.52 5.53
CA PRO A 19 -7.46 -1.92 4.38
C PRO A 19 -5.97 -1.82 4.74
N ALA A 20 -5.30 -2.97 4.78
CA ALA A 20 -3.85 -3.02 4.94
C ALA A 20 -3.23 -2.57 3.61
N THR A 21 -2.82 -1.31 3.55
CA THR A 21 -2.05 -0.75 2.45
C THR A 21 -0.60 -0.63 2.92
N VAL A 22 0.36 -1.05 2.09
CA VAL A 22 1.79 -1.02 2.40
C VAL A 22 2.51 -0.46 1.18
N VAL A 23 3.35 0.55 1.38
CA VAL A 23 4.18 1.12 0.32
C VAL A 23 5.64 0.85 0.61
N GLN A 24 6.34 0.28 -0.36
CA GLN A 24 7.76 -0.05 -0.25
C GLN A 24 8.58 0.73 -1.27
N HIS A 25 9.66 1.35 -0.81
CA HIS A 25 10.67 1.96 -1.67
C HIS A 25 11.86 1.02 -1.82
N HIS A 26 12.02 0.48 -3.03
CA HIS A 26 13.18 -0.30 -3.42
C HIS A 26 14.29 0.65 -3.88
N LYS A 27 15.38 0.69 -3.13
CA LYS A 27 16.54 1.53 -3.44
C LYS A 27 17.55 0.79 -4.31
N THR A 28 18.42 1.55 -4.97
CA THR A 28 19.46 1.01 -5.86
C THR A 28 20.58 0.27 -5.12
N ASP A 29 20.69 0.45 -3.80
CA ASP A 29 21.60 -0.29 -2.92
C ASP A 29 21.02 -1.64 -2.47
N GLY A 30 19.83 -2.02 -2.95
CA GLY A 30 19.14 -3.25 -2.58
C GLY A 30 18.35 -3.17 -1.28
N THR A 31 18.36 -2.02 -0.60
CA THR A 31 17.52 -1.83 0.60
C THR A 31 16.06 -1.58 0.23
N VAL A 32 15.16 -2.10 1.05
CA VAL A 32 13.71 -1.90 0.93
C VAL A 32 13.24 -1.21 2.20
N VAL A 33 12.57 -0.07 2.05
CA VAL A 33 12.07 0.73 3.17
C VAL A 33 10.56 0.87 3.03
N GLU A 34 9.82 0.55 4.09
CA GLU A 34 8.40 0.83 4.17
C GLU A 34 8.17 2.33 4.40
N LEU A 35 7.22 2.89 3.66
CA LEU A 35 6.87 4.30 3.71
C LEU A 35 5.48 4.48 4.28
N GLU A 36 5.34 5.46 5.17
CA GLU A 36 4.03 5.94 5.57
C GLU A 36 3.32 6.60 4.38
N HIS A 37 2.04 6.30 4.19
CA HIS A 37 1.20 6.94 3.19
C HIS A 37 -0.14 7.34 3.80
N THR A 38 -0.64 8.47 3.35
CA THR A 38 -1.95 8.99 3.76
C THR A 38 -2.81 9.13 2.52
N ALA A 39 -4.00 8.54 2.53
CA ALA A 39 -4.97 8.62 1.44
C ALA A 39 -4.38 8.31 0.04
N GLY A 40 -3.51 7.30 -0.04
CA GLY A 40 -2.88 6.87 -1.30
C GLY A 40 -1.75 7.78 -1.81
N SER A 41 -1.33 8.80 -1.05
CA SER A 41 -0.18 9.65 -1.37
C SER A 41 1.06 9.26 -0.57
N VAL A 42 2.21 9.22 -1.24
CA VAL A 42 3.51 8.85 -0.66
C VAL A 42 4.51 9.96 -0.96
N THR A 43 5.22 10.46 0.05
CA THR A 43 6.32 11.40 -0.16
C THR A 43 7.65 10.66 -0.07
N VAL A 44 8.40 10.62 -1.17
CA VAL A 44 9.73 9.99 -1.22
C VAL A 44 10.79 11.06 -1.41
N ASP A 45 11.66 11.24 -0.42
CA ASP A 45 12.91 11.98 -0.61
C ASP A 45 13.97 11.03 -1.22
N ARG A 46 14.51 11.40 -2.38
CA ARG A 46 15.53 10.62 -3.09
C ARG A 46 16.95 11.14 -2.87
N GLY A 47 17.15 12.14 -2.01
CA GLY A 47 18.49 12.71 -1.74
C GLY A 47 19.19 13.29 -2.98
N GLN A 48 18.43 13.57 -4.05
CA GLN A 48 18.96 14.10 -5.30
C GLN A 48 19.07 15.63 -5.22
N ALA A 49 20.18 16.19 -5.70
CA ALA A 49 20.42 17.65 -5.77
C ALA A 49 19.34 18.41 -6.58
N VAL A 50 18.51 17.69 -7.34
CA VAL A 50 17.35 18.21 -8.06
C VAL A 50 16.09 17.57 -7.45
N ARG A 51 15.28 18.37 -6.73
CA ARG A 51 13.98 17.96 -6.18
C ARG A 51 13.05 17.54 -7.32
N ARG A 52 12.80 16.24 -7.49
CA ARG A 52 11.73 15.70 -8.33
C ARG A 52 10.70 15.01 -7.44
N THR A 53 9.62 15.71 -7.14
CA THR A 53 8.45 15.13 -6.49
C THR A 53 7.81 14.14 -7.46
N ALA A 54 7.63 12.88 -7.03
CA ALA A 54 6.84 11.90 -7.75
C ALA A 54 5.62 11.57 -6.88
N SER A 55 4.46 12.10 -7.26
CA SER A 55 3.19 11.79 -6.60
C SER A 55 2.58 10.57 -7.27
N VAL A 56 2.26 9.55 -6.49
CA VAL A 56 1.44 8.42 -6.92
C VAL A 56 0.08 8.58 -6.26
N THR A 57 -1.00 8.43 -7.02
CA THR A 57 -2.38 8.44 -6.51
C THR A 57 -3.04 7.16 -6.98
N VAL A 58 -3.60 6.39 -6.05
CA VAL A 58 -4.40 5.20 -6.35
C VAL A 58 -5.86 5.55 -6.08
N PRO A 59 -6.71 5.71 -7.10
CA PRO A 59 -8.13 5.95 -6.88
C PRO A 59 -8.84 4.68 -6.39
N ASP A 60 -9.83 4.84 -5.50
CA ASP A 60 -10.80 3.78 -5.22
C ASP A 60 -11.62 3.51 -6.49
N THR A 61 -11.72 2.25 -6.90
CA THR A 61 -12.53 1.79 -8.05
C THR A 61 -13.49 0.69 -7.61
#